data_AF-A0A7J7J6U5-F1
#
_entry.id   AF-A0A7J7J6U5-F1
#
_cell.length_a   1.000
_cell.length_b   1.000
_cell.length_c   1.000
_cell.angle_alpha   90.00
_cell.angle_beta   90.00
_cell.angle_gamma   90.00
#
_symmetry.space_group_name_H-M   'P 1'
#
loop_
_entity.id
_entity.type
_entity.pdbx_description
1 polymer ?
#
loop_
_entity_poly.entity_id
_entity_poly.type
_entity_poly.pdbx_seq_one_letter_code
_entity_poly.pdbx_strand_id
1 'polypeptide(L)' 'MAKGFICEICNNSKDILFPFQFDKVVRCNHCHSCYHNNCYNKRNKNCPKCERIESRKLKSMAASEQTNVDIPE' A
#
# COMPACT_ATOMS: atom_id res chain seq x y z
N MET A 1 -9.97 19.18 12.21
CA MET A 1 -9.99 19.26 10.72
C MET A 1 -9.99 17.85 10.15
N ALA A 2 -10.87 17.54 9.18
CA ALA A 2 -10.84 16.25 8.48
C ALA A 2 -9.66 16.21 7.50
N LYS A 3 -8.84 15.15 7.55
CA LYS A 3 -7.77 14.93 6.58
C LYS A 3 -8.34 14.16 5.38
N GLY A 4 -8.36 14.79 4.22
CA GLY A 4 -8.70 14.14 2.96
C GLY A 4 -7.57 13.25 2.46
N PHE A 5 -7.91 12.22 1.68
CA PHE A 5 -6.98 11.29 1.06
C PHE A 5 -7.04 11.43 -0.47
N ILE A 6 -5.89 11.29 -1.14
CA ILE A 6 -5.83 11.26 -2.60
C ILE A 6 -5.66 9.81 -3.03
N CYS A 7 -6.42 9.40 -4.06
CA CYS A 7 -6.27 8.06 -4.62
C CYS A 7 -4.95 7.95 -5.39
N GLU A 8 -3.95 7.25 -4.84
CA GLU A 8 -2.63 7.05 -5.49
C GLU A 8 -2.68 6.21 -6.77
N ILE A 9 -3.82 5.54 -7.06
CA ILE A 9 -3.97 4.70 -8.26
C ILE A 9 -4.28 5.55 -9.49
N CYS A 10 -5.22 6.49 -9.38
CA CYS A 10 -5.56 7.41 -10.47
C CYS A 10 -4.87 8.77 -10.34
N ASN A 11 -4.21 9.02 -9.19
CA ASN A 11 -3.55 10.27 -8.85
C ASN A 11 -4.42 11.53 -9.09
N ASN A 12 -5.75 11.36 -9.01
CA ASN A 12 -6.69 12.45 -9.23
C ASN A 12 -6.82 13.28 -7.95
N SER A 13 -6.12 14.40 -7.89
CA SER A 13 -6.15 15.35 -6.78
C SER A 13 -7.41 16.21 -6.73
N LYS A 14 -8.25 16.20 -7.77
CA LYS A 14 -9.54 16.90 -7.77
C LYS A 14 -10.62 16.14 -6.99
N ASP A 15 -10.47 14.82 -6.84
CA ASP A 15 -11.43 13.97 -6.16
C ASP A 15 -10.85 13.50 -4.82
N ILE A 16 -11.08 14.30 -3.79
CA ILE A 16 -10.57 14.06 -2.44
C ILE A 16 -11.46 13.03 -1.74
N LEU A 17 -10.84 11.94 -1.33
CA LEU A 17 -11.49 10.84 -0.64
C LEU A 17 -11.59 11.12 0.84
N PHE A 18 -12.78 10.90 1.39
CA PHE A 18 -13.00 10.97 2.82
C PHE A 18 -13.38 9.60 3.40
N PRO A 19 -12.99 9.29 4.65
CA PRO A 19 -13.25 7.99 5.27
C PRO A 19 -14.73 7.61 5.42
N PHE A 20 -15.64 8.59 5.37
CA PHE A 20 -17.08 8.38 5.48
C PHE A 20 -17.78 8.06 4.15
N GLN A 21 -17.07 8.17 3.02
CA GLN A 21 -17.64 7.95 1.68
C GLN A 21 -17.56 6.47 1.24
N PHE A 22 -18.18 5.58 2.01
CA PHE A 22 -18.08 4.12 1.80
C PHE A 22 -18.54 3.63 0.42
N ASP A 23 -19.46 4.35 -0.25
CA ASP A 23 -19.93 3.98 -1.59
C ASP A 23 -18.84 4.09 -2.67
N LYS A 24 -17.97 5.10 -2.54
CA LYS A 24 -16.95 5.43 -3.55
C LYS A 24 -15.54 5.08 -3.09
N VAL A 25 -15.33 4.91 -1.79
CA VAL A 25 -14.02 4.74 -1.18
C VAL A 25 -13.89 3.36 -0.55
N VAL A 26 -12.80 2.68 -0.88
CA VAL A 26 -12.34 1.48 -0.19
C VAL A 26 -11.15 1.85 0.69
N ARG A 27 -11.21 1.45 1.96
CA ARG A 27 -10.13 1.58 2.92
C ARG A 27 -9.36 0.27 3.00
N CYS A 28 -8.05 0.31 2.84
CA CYS A 28 -7.21 -0.86 3.06
C CYS A 28 -7.17 -1.23 4.56
N ASN A 29 -7.38 -2.51 4.89
CA ASN A 29 -7.35 -2.99 6.27
C ASN A 29 -5.94 -3.08 6.89
N HIS A 30 -4.89 -3.07 6.06
CA HIS A 30 -3.50 -3.17 6.52
C HIS A 30 -2.83 -1.81 6.75
N CYS A 31 -2.98 -0.87 5.80
CA CYS A 31 -2.30 0.43 5.86
C CYS A 31 -3.23 1.62 6.10
N HIS A 32 -4.54 1.38 6.21
CA HIS A 32 -5.59 2.39 6.40
C HIS A 32 -5.67 3.48 5.32
N SER A 33 -4.98 3.32 4.18
CA SER A 33 -5.12 4.22 3.04
C SER A 33 -6.47 4.06 2.35
N CYS A 34 -7.01 5.17 1.84
CA CYS A 34 -8.26 5.25 1.11
C CYS A 34 -8.02 5.34 -0.39
N TYR A 35 -8.78 4.57 -1.17
CA TYR A 35 -8.74 4.52 -2.63
C TYR A 35 -10.14 4.51 -3.20
N HIS A 36 -10.33 4.91 -4.47
CA HIS A 36 -11.63 4.72 -5.11
C HIS A 36 -11.96 3.23 -5.23
N ASN A 37 -13.20 2.84 -4.99
CA ASN A 37 -13.70 1.47 -5.15
C ASN A 37 -13.37 0.94 -6.56
N ASN A 38 -13.66 1.73 -7.60
CA ASN A 38 -13.35 1.38 -8.98
C ASN A 38 -11.83 1.21 -9.22
N CYS A 39 -11.00 2.11 -8.67
CA CYS A 39 -9.54 2.00 -8.81
C CYS A 39 -8.99 0.77 -8.09
N TYR A 40 -9.51 0.49 -6.89
CA TYR A 40 -9.11 -0.67 -6.09
C TYR A 40 -9.51 -1.98 -6.77
N ASN A 41 -10.72 -2.04 -7.34
CA ASN A 41 -11.21 -3.21 -8.06
C ASN A 41 -10.47 -3.42 -9.39
N LYS A 42 -10.15 -2.36 -10.14
CA LYS A 42 -9.31 -2.42 -11.35
C LYS A 42 -7.93 -3.03 -11.08
N ARG A 43 -7.42 -2.90 -9.85
CA ARG A 43 -6.14 -3.48 -9.42
C ARG A 43 -6.31 -4.83 -8.73
N ASN A 44 -7.41 -5.54 -8.94
CA ASN A 44 -7.71 -6.83 -8.29
C ASN A 44 -7.63 -6.79 -6.77
N LYS A 45 -8.04 -5.68 -6.14
CA LYS A 45 -7.97 -5.48 -4.69
C LYS A 45 -6.54 -5.49 -4.12
N ASN A 46 -5.52 -5.23 -4.94
CA ASN A 46 -4.14 -5.01 -4.48
C ASN A 46 -3.95 -3.55 -4.01
N CYS A 47 -3.45 -3.40 -2.79
CA CYS A 47 -3.08 -2.10 -2.26
C CYS A 47 -1.65 -1.71 -2.66
N PRO A 48 -1.44 -0.63 -3.45
CA PRO A 48 -0.10 -0.23 -3.91
C PRO A 48 0.82 0.21 -2.77
N LYS A 49 0.24 0.76 -1.69
CA LYS A 49 1.01 1.17 -0.51
C LYS A 49 1.52 -0.03 0.28
N CYS A 50 0.68 -1.05 0.48
CA CYS A 50 1.09 -2.30 1.13
C CYS A 50 2.18 -3.01 0.33
N GLU A 51 2.02 -3.11 -0.99
CA GLU A 51 3.01 -3.70 -1.91
C GLU A 51 4.38 -3.00 -1.78
N ARG A 52 4.38 -1.66 -1.68
CA ARG A 52 5.60 -0.87 -1.45
C ARG A 52 6.21 -1.10 -0.05
N ILE A 53 5.37 -1.22 0.98
CA ILE A 53 5.83 -1.49 2.36
C ILE A 53 6.46 -2.87 2.45
N GLU A 54 5.81 -3.88 1.86
CA GLU A 54 6.29 -5.27 1.85
C GLU A 54 7.60 -5.41 1.07
N SER A 55 7.68 -4.77 -0.10
CA SER A 55 8.91 -4.74 -0.90
C SER A 55 10.08 -4.09 -0.15
N ARG A 56 9.82 -3.06 0.67
CA ARG A 56 10.86 -2.45 1.52
C ARG A 56 11.24 -3.37 2.68
N LYS A 57 10.26 -4.00 3.32
CA LYS A 57 10.50 -4.93 4.44
C LYS A 57 11.34 -6.14 4.01
N LEU A 58 11.03 -6.72 2.85
CA LEU A 58 11.79 -7.83 2.28
C LEU A 58 13.26 -7.43 2.01
N LYS A 59 13.48 -6.24 1.43
CA LYS A 59 14.83 -5.73 1.18
C LYS A 59 15.60 -5.40 2.46
N SER A 60 14.93 -4.93 3.52
CA SER A 60 15.58 -4.70 4.81
C SER A 60 15.91 -6.00 5.55
N MET A 61 15.14 -7.07 5.34
CA MET A 61 15.40 -8.40 5.93
C MET A 61 16.51 -9.15 5.19
N ALA A 62 16.57 -9.04 3.86
CA ALA A 62 17.68 -9.59 3.06
C ALA A 62 19.05 -8.95 3.36
N ALA A 63 19.10 -7.85 4.12
CA ALA A 63 20.34 -7.24 4.60
C ALA A 63 20.83 -7.84 5.94
N SER A 64 20.13 -8.81 6.53
CA SER A 64 20.50 -9.43 7.82
C SER A 64 20.72 -10.95 7.77
N GLU A 65 20.55 -11.60 6.63
CA GLU A 65 20.92 -13.02 6.42
C GLU A 65 22.27 -13.12 5.68
N GLN A 66 23.31 -12.57 6.31
CA GLN A 66 24.71 -12.80 5.96
C GLN A 66 25.47 -13.08 7.27
N THR A 67 25.22 -14.24 7.88
CA THR A 67 26.20 -14.84 8.79
C THR A 67 26.36 -16.31 8.43
N ASN A 68 27.59 -16.65 8.06
CA ASN A 68 28.15 -17.99 7.91
C ASN A 68 27.82 -18.71 6.60
N VAL A 69 28.54 -18.33 5.54
CA VAL A 69 28.96 -19.30 4.53
C VAL A 69 30.02 -20.16 5.21
N ASP A 70 29.63 -21.36 5.66
CA ASP A 70 30.56 -22.41 6.07
C ASP A 70 31.48 -22.73 4.89
N ILE A 71 32.78 -22.53 5.09
CA ILE A 71 33.87 -22.93 4.20
C ILE A 71 34.10 -24.42 4.43
N PRO A 72 33.90 -25.31 3.44
CA PRO A 72 34.53 -26.62 3.47
C PRO A 72 35.99 -26.49 2.97
N GLU A 73 36.88 -27.14 3.71
CA GLU A 73 38.32 -27.35 3.44
C GLU A 73 38.66 -27.71 1.98
#